data_AF-A0A9E2D1P3-F1
#
_entry.id   AF-A0A9E2D1P3-F1
#
_cell.length_a   1.000
_cell.length_b   1.000
_cell.length_c   1.000
_cell.angle_alpha   90.00
_cell.angle_beta   90.00
_cell.angle_gamma   90.00
#
_symmetry.space_group_name_H-M   'P 1'
#
loop_
_entity.id
_entity.type
_entity.pdbx_description
1 polymer ?
#
loop_
_entity_poly.entity_id
_entity_poly.type
_entity_poly.pdbx_seq_one_letter_code
_entity_poly.pdbx_strand_id
1 'polypeptide(L)'
;MPFFFRISALLLFLFLYPSLALADVVVLKNGDTLSGKIVAVTEDAITLEHEILGILTLPKSKLKSDEDTIGVLQPEKKATPGVFGTNFLAGWNRRVALGVKGEEGNDVSLNLNGALDASYEDKDNRLALSGAYFYESTGP
;
A
#
# COMPACT_ATOMS: atom_id res chain seq x y z
N MET A 1 0.45 -45.87 9.24
CA MET A 1 -0.35 -44.68 9.63
C MET A 1 0.32 -43.36 9.19
N PRO A 2 0.33 -42.95 7.89
CA PRO A 2 0.82 -41.61 7.51
C PRO A 2 -0.20 -40.75 6.74
N PHE A 3 -1.48 -41.17 6.66
CA PHE A 3 -2.50 -40.44 5.90
C PHE A 3 -3.14 -39.28 6.70
N PHE A 4 -3.20 -39.39 8.02
CA PHE A 4 -3.81 -38.36 8.88
C PHE A 4 -2.99 -37.06 8.96
N PHE A 5 -1.67 -37.11 8.75
CA PHE A 5 -0.81 -35.94 8.88
C PHE A 5 -0.92 -34.95 7.71
N ARG A 6 -1.36 -35.41 6.52
CA ARG A 6 -1.52 -34.56 5.33
C ARG A 6 -2.83 -33.78 5.30
N ILE A 7 -3.87 -34.28 5.96
CA ILE A 7 -5.20 -33.64 6.00
C ILE A 7 -5.21 -32.50 7.04
N SER A 8 -4.41 -32.62 8.11
CA SER A 8 -4.27 -31.60 9.15
C SER A 8 -3.63 -30.29 8.66
N ALA A 9 -2.78 -30.34 7.63
CA ALA A 9 -2.15 -29.14 7.07
C ALA A 9 -3.10 -28.35 6.14
N LEU A 10 -4.10 -29.01 5.54
CA LEU A 10 -5.08 -28.36 4.67
C LEU A 10 -6.17 -27.61 5.47
N LEU A 11 -6.48 -28.09 6.68
CA LEU A 11 -7.49 -27.51 7.57
C LEU A 11 -6.99 -26.24 8.30
N LEU A 12 -5.68 -26.06 8.44
CA LEU A 12 -5.10 -24.85 9.04
C LEU A 12 -5.05 -23.65 8.07
N PHE A 13 -5.11 -23.88 6.77
CA PHE A 13 -5.11 -22.81 5.77
C PHE A 13 -6.50 -22.18 5.58
N LEU A 14 -7.56 -22.84 6.04
CA LEU A 14 -8.94 -22.37 5.89
C LEU A 14 -9.38 -21.35 6.97
N PHE A 15 -8.57 -21.13 8.00
CA PHE A 15 -8.87 -20.20 9.10
C PHE A 15 -8.25 -18.79 8.94
N LEU A 16 -7.58 -18.52 7.81
CA LEU A 16 -6.86 -17.25 7.56
C LEU A 16 -7.65 -16.23 6.74
N TYR A 17 -8.98 -16.34 6.68
CA TYR A 17 -9.82 -15.27 6.15
C TYR A 17 -10.30 -14.36 7.29
N PRO A 18 -9.61 -13.25 7.60
CA PRO A 18 -10.21 -12.21 8.42
C PRO A 18 -11.41 -11.65 7.65
N SER A 19 -12.57 -11.62 8.29
CA SER A 19 -13.71 -10.85 7.81
C SER A 19 -13.35 -9.36 7.88
N LEU A 20 -13.06 -8.74 6.73
CA LEU A 20 -12.97 -7.29 6.63
C LEU A 20 -14.36 -6.69 6.85
N ALA A 21 -14.71 -6.45 8.11
CA ALA A 21 -15.77 -5.51 8.47
C ALA A 21 -15.14 -4.12 8.54
N LEU A 22 -14.94 -3.49 7.37
CA LEU A 22 -14.55 -2.08 7.33
C LEU A 22 -15.78 -1.22 7.57
N ALA A 23 -15.77 -0.45 8.65
CA ALA A 23 -16.69 0.66 8.82
C ALA A 23 -16.24 1.79 7.90
N ASP A 24 -17.16 2.31 7.09
CA ASP A 24 -16.91 3.40 6.17
C ASP A 24 -17.10 4.75 6.89
N VAL A 25 -16.36 5.79 6.51
CA VAL A 25 -16.37 7.08 7.23
C VAL A 25 -16.71 8.19 6.25
N VAL A 26 -17.79 8.92 6.52
CA VAL A 26 -18.33 9.98 5.67
C VAL A 26 -18.21 11.34 6.36
N VAL A 27 -17.62 12.32 5.67
CA VAL A 27 -17.46 13.69 6.17
C VAL A 27 -18.49 14.63 5.52
N LEU A 28 -19.21 15.39 6.33
CA LEU A 28 -20.22 16.36 5.86
C LEU A 28 -19.60 17.75 5.66
N LYS A 29 -20.26 18.60 4.84
CA LYS A 29 -19.81 19.98 4.57
C LYS A 29 -19.69 20.87 5.82
N ASN A 30 -20.38 20.52 6.89
CA ASN A 30 -20.32 21.23 8.17
C ASN A 30 -19.12 20.81 9.04
N GLY A 31 -18.32 19.83 8.61
CA GLY A 31 -17.18 19.30 9.35
C GLY A 31 -17.49 18.09 10.23
N ASP A 32 -18.75 17.66 10.29
CA ASP A 32 -19.13 16.48 11.05
C ASP A 32 -18.67 15.20 10.34
N THR A 33 -18.27 14.19 11.12
CA THR A 33 -17.81 12.89 10.61
C THR A 33 -18.76 11.80 11.11
N LEU A 34 -19.30 11.02 10.18
CA LEU A 34 -20.20 9.89 10.47
C LEU A 34 -19.52 8.58 10.08
N SER A 35 -19.36 7.68 11.04
CA SER A 35 -18.82 6.34 10.81
C SER A 35 -19.97 5.34 10.69
N GLY A 36 -20.07 4.62 9.57
CA GLY A 36 -21.17 3.68 9.34
C GLY A 36 -20.94 2.82 8.11
N LYS A 37 -21.79 1.83 7.91
CA LYS A 37 -21.72 0.96 6.73
C LYS A 37 -22.50 1.62 5.59
N ILE A 38 -21.86 1.86 4.45
CA ILE A 38 -22.59 2.30 3.25
C ILE A 38 -23.34 1.10 2.69
N VAL A 39 -24.67 1.15 2.72
CA VAL A 39 -25.54 0.07 2.25
C VAL A 39 -25.96 0.30 0.80
N ALA A 40 -26.04 1.55 0.36
CA ALA A 40 -26.35 1.89 -1.02
C ALA A 40 -25.75 3.25 -1.42
N VAL A 41 -25.29 3.35 -2.67
CA VAL A 41 -24.85 4.59 -3.31
C VAL A 41 -25.68 4.75 -4.58
N THR A 42 -26.48 5.80 -4.66
CA THR A 42 -27.18 6.22 -5.88
C THR A 42 -26.48 7.43 -6.48
N GLU A 43 -26.92 7.92 -7.65
CA GLU A 43 -26.32 9.10 -8.28
C GLU A 43 -26.45 10.35 -7.40
N ASP A 44 -27.56 10.48 -6.66
CA ASP A 44 -27.89 11.69 -5.88
C ASP A 44 -27.68 11.56 -4.36
N ALA A 45 -27.72 10.35 -3.80
CA ALA A 45 -27.71 10.13 -2.35
C ALA A 45 -26.88 8.89 -1.95
N ILE A 46 -26.45 8.88 -0.68
CA ILE A 46 -25.79 7.75 -0.04
C ILE A 46 -26.66 7.30 1.14
N THR A 47 -26.92 6.00 1.23
CA THR A 47 -27.60 5.39 2.37
C THR A 47 -26.54 4.79 3.29
N LEU A 48 -26.34 5.44 4.44
CA LEU A 48 -25.41 5.03 5.49
C LEU A 48 -26.20 4.35 6.62
N GLU A 49 -25.85 3.12 6.95
CA GLU A 49 -26.35 2.43 8.13
C GLU A 49 -25.36 2.65 9.28
N HIS A 50 -25.81 3.35 10.32
CA HIS A 50 -25.01 3.65 11.51
C HIS A 50 -25.58 2.89 12.71
N GLU A 51 -24.71 2.29 13.53
CA GLU A 51 -25.10 1.42 14.66
C GLU A 51 -26.04 2.12 15.66
N ILE A 52 -25.77 3.40 15.97
CA ILE A 52 -26.56 4.22 16.89
C ILE A 52 -27.72 4.97 16.21
N LEU A 53 -27.50 5.52 15.00
CA LEU A 53 -28.44 6.44 14.34
C LEU A 53 -29.41 5.74 13.36
N GLY A 54 -29.20 4.45 13.09
CA GLY A 54 -29.97 3.69 12.13
C GLY A 54 -29.63 4.04 10.67
N ILE A 55 -30.62 3.89 9.78
CA ILE A 55 -30.45 4.12 8.33
C ILE A 55 -30.59 5.62 8.04
N LEU A 56 -29.50 6.25 7.60
CA LEU A 56 -29.43 7.64 7.21
C LEU A 56 -29.32 7.78 5.69
N THR A 57 -30.21 8.57 5.09
CA THR A 57 -30.10 8.94 3.67
C THR A 57 -29.50 10.33 3.57
N LEU A 58 -28.24 10.40 3.11
CA LEU A 58 -27.46 11.63 3.01
C LEU A 58 -27.39 12.07 1.55
N PRO A 59 -27.89 13.27 1.19
CA PRO A 59 -27.75 13.78 -0.17
C PRO A 59 -26.28 14.17 -0.43
N LYS A 60 -25.74 13.78 -1.60
CA LYS A 60 -24.35 14.08 -1.98
C LYS A 60 -24.04 15.58 -1.98
N SER A 61 -25.05 16.41 -2.21
CA SER A 61 -24.94 17.88 -2.17
C SER A 61 -24.52 18.45 -0.79
N LYS A 62 -24.70 17.68 0.28
CA LYS A 62 -24.31 18.04 1.66
C LYS A 62 -23.04 17.34 2.14
N LEU A 63 -22.52 16.40 1.35
CA LEU A 63 -21.19 15.85 1.53
C LEU A 63 -20.19 16.85 0.99
N LYS A 64 -19.05 17.02 1.66
CA LYS A 64 -18.00 17.85 1.08
C LYS A 64 -17.65 17.20 -0.27
N SER A 65 -17.70 17.94 -1.37
CA SER A 65 -17.23 17.41 -2.66
C SER A 65 -15.79 17.83 -2.78
N ASP A 66 -14.96 17.24 -1.94
CA ASP A 66 -13.63 16.93 -2.41
C ASP A 66 -13.81 15.61 -3.18
N GLU A 67 -13.05 15.34 -4.24
CA GLU A 67 -13.05 14.05 -4.94
C GLU A 67 -12.56 12.87 -4.06
N ASP A 68 -12.71 13.03 -2.75
CA ASP A 68 -12.12 12.36 -1.60
C ASP A 68 -13.16 12.15 -0.46
N THR A 69 -14.45 12.45 -0.71
CA THR A 69 -15.54 12.29 0.28
C THR A 69 -16.55 11.21 -0.09
N ILE A 70 -16.13 10.26 -0.92
CA ILE A 70 -16.26 8.86 -0.54
C ILE A 70 -14.84 8.44 -0.18
N GLY A 71 -14.52 8.55 1.10
CA GLY A 71 -13.29 8.04 1.65
C GLY A 71 -13.32 6.52 1.63
N VAL A 72 -13.31 5.90 0.43
CA VAL A 72 -12.55 4.68 0.32
C VAL A 72 -11.11 5.14 0.41
N LEU A 73 -10.58 5.17 1.64
CA LEU A 73 -9.19 5.46 1.99
C LEU A 73 -8.24 4.65 1.10
N GLN A 74 -8.02 5.12 -0.12
CA GLN A 74 -6.93 4.73 -0.98
C GLN A 74 -5.99 5.90 -0.80
N PRO A 75 -4.78 5.71 -0.25
CA PRO A 75 -3.78 6.72 -0.46
C PRO A 75 -3.72 6.86 -1.99
N GLU A 76 -4.12 8.02 -2.52
CA GLU A 76 -3.81 8.39 -3.89
C GLU A 76 -2.27 8.46 -3.96
N LYS A 77 -1.66 7.29 -4.12
CA LYS A 77 -0.24 7.14 -4.34
C LYS A 77 -0.04 7.69 -5.74
N LYS A 78 0.25 8.99 -5.84
CA LYS A 78 0.56 9.71 -7.07
C LYS A 78 1.31 8.76 -8.01
N ALA A 79 0.65 8.41 -9.11
CA ALA A 79 1.13 7.37 -10.01
C ALA A 79 2.52 7.74 -10.51
N THR A 80 3.54 7.09 -9.96
CA THR A 80 4.91 7.31 -10.39
C THR A 80 5.00 6.83 -11.84
N PRO A 81 5.43 7.66 -12.80
CA PRO A 81 5.47 7.24 -14.20
C PRO A 81 6.39 6.03 -14.37
N GLY A 82 5.99 5.12 -15.26
CA GLY A 82 6.76 3.93 -15.55
C GLY A 82 8.10 4.27 -16.24
N VAL A 83 8.97 3.28 -16.36
CA VAL A 83 10.29 3.48 -16.97
C VAL A 83 10.22 3.41 -18.50
N PHE A 84 11.18 4.05 -19.16
CA PHE A 84 11.37 3.99 -20.62
C PHE A 84 10.14 4.43 -21.44
N GLY A 85 9.29 5.31 -20.88
CA GLY A 85 8.06 5.75 -21.54
C GLY A 85 6.97 4.67 -21.62
N THR A 86 7.09 3.60 -20.83
CA THR A 86 6.14 2.49 -20.75
C THR A 86 5.43 2.50 -19.39
N ASN A 87 4.40 1.65 -19.22
CA ASN A 87 3.77 1.39 -17.92
C ASN A 87 4.53 0.36 -17.06
N PHE A 88 5.72 -0.09 -17.50
CA PHE A 88 6.54 -1.01 -16.71
C PHE A 88 6.98 -0.32 -15.40
N LEU A 89 6.69 -0.95 -14.26
CA LEU A 89 6.93 -0.44 -12.91
C LEU A 89 6.27 0.92 -12.63
N ALA A 90 5.14 1.24 -13.26
CA ALA A 90 4.34 2.41 -12.90
C ALA A 90 3.77 2.27 -11.47
N GLY A 91 3.80 3.33 -10.68
CA GLY A 91 3.34 3.33 -9.27
C GLY A 91 4.30 2.65 -8.27
N TRP A 92 5.42 2.11 -8.75
CA TRP A 92 6.50 1.62 -7.89
C TRP A 92 7.39 2.78 -7.47
N ASN A 93 7.70 2.83 -6.17
CA ASN A 93 8.78 3.67 -5.66
C ASN A 93 10.10 2.94 -5.90
N ARG A 94 11.05 3.58 -6.58
CA ARG A 94 12.28 2.95 -7.06
C ARG A 94 13.45 3.84 -6.72
N ARG A 95 14.52 3.27 -6.17
CA ARG A 95 15.78 3.93 -5.88
C ARG A 95 16.91 3.04 -6.38
N VAL A 96 17.85 3.62 -7.10
CA VAL A 96 19.09 2.97 -7.52
C VAL A 96 20.23 3.87 -7.06
N ALA A 97 21.22 3.29 -6.40
CA ALA A 97 22.41 3.99 -5.94
C ALA A 97 23.65 3.25 -6.41
N LEU A 98 24.68 4.00 -6.82
CA LEU A 98 26.00 3.51 -7.17
C LEU A 98 27.00 4.42 -6.47
N GLY A 99 28.01 3.85 -5.82
CA GLY A 99 29.00 4.60 -5.07
C GLY A 99 30.41 4.03 -5.24
N VAL A 100 31.39 4.94 -5.22
CA VAL A 100 32.82 4.63 -5.30
C VAL A 100 33.50 5.38 -4.17
N LYS A 101 34.33 4.68 -3.39
CA LYS A 101 35.17 5.25 -2.33
C LYS A 101 36.61 4.79 -2.56
N GLY A 102 37.54 5.73 -2.65
CA GLY A 102 38.97 5.47 -2.72
C GLY A 102 39.67 6.09 -1.52
N GLU A 103 40.60 5.38 -0.91
CA GLU A 103 41.50 5.93 0.10
C GLU A 103 42.93 5.91 -0.43
N GLU A 104 43.58 7.07 -0.38
CA GLU A 104 44.97 7.24 -0.81
C GLU A 104 45.83 7.41 0.45
N GLY A 105 46.48 6.32 0.86
CA GLY A 105 47.34 6.19 2.03
C GLY A 105 48.40 5.12 1.78
N ASN A 106 48.99 4.53 2.84
CA ASN A 106 50.01 3.48 2.69
C ASN A 106 49.49 2.21 1.99
N ASP A 107 48.17 2.03 1.91
CA ASP A 107 47.46 1.00 1.16
C ASP A 107 46.40 1.69 0.28
N VAL A 108 46.32 1.32 -1.01
CA VAL A 108 45.29 1.84 -1.93
C VAL A 108 44.05 0.96 -1.83
N SER A 109 42.99 1.45 -1.19
CA SER A 109 41.71 0.74 -1.12
C SER A 109 40.69 1.35 -2.09
N LEU A 110 40.12 0.51 -2.96
CA LEU A 110 39.01 0.86 -3.83
C LEU A 110 37.76 0.10 -3.39
N ASN A 111 36.72 0.86 -3.09
CA ASN A 111 35.43 0.38 -2.64
C ASN A 111 34.36 0.77 -3.68
N LEU A 112 33.66 -0.21 -4.23
CA LEU A 112 32.54 -0.05 -5.15
C LEU A 112 31.28 -0.57 -4.47
N ASN A 113 30.19 0.18 -4.54
CA ASN A 113 28.90 -0.26 -4.03
C ASN A 113 27.77 0.05 -5.01
N GLY A 114 26.75 -0.81 -4.96
CA GLY A 114 25.52 -0.67 -5.71
C GLY A 114 24.34 -1.07 -4.83
N ALA A 115 23.25 -0.31 -4.90
CA ALA A 115 22.02 -0.62 -4.21
C ALA A 115 20.81 -0.39 -5.11
N LEU A 116 19.80 -1.23 -4.95
CA LEU A 116 18.52 -1.16 -5.62
C LEU A 116 17.43 -1.38 -4.58
N ASP A 117 16.49 -0.43 -4.50
CA ASP A 117 15.29 -0.54 -3.71
C ASP A 117 14.07 -0.32 -4.61
N ALA A 118 13.09 -1.21 -4.50
CA ALA A 118 11.83 -1.13 -5.20
C ALA A 118 10.70 -1.47 -4.22
N SER A 119 9.72 -0.58 -4.09
CA SER A 119 8.56 -0.81 -3.23
C SER A 119 7.25 -0.48 -3.93
N TYR A 120 6.31 -1.40 -3.78
CA TYR A 120 4.93 -1.29 -4.21
C TYR A 120 4.01 -1.38 -3.00
N GLU A 121 2.99 -0.54 -3.00
CA GLU A 121 2.08 -0.43 -1.87
C GLU A 121 0.73 -0.03 -2.45
N ASP A 122 -0.27 -0.83 -2.10
CA ASP A 122 -1.69 -0.67 -2.39
C ASP A 122 -2.46 -0.96 -1.07
N LYS A 123 -3.78 -0.78 -1.06
CA LYS A 123 -4.64 -0.99 0.13
C LYS A 123 -4.41 -2.34 0.82
N ASP A 124 -4.24 -3.39 0.02
CA ASP A 124 -4.25 -4.77 0.51
C ASP A 124 -2.87 -5.43 0.49
N ASN A 125 -1.92 -4.87 -0.27
CA ASN A 125 -0.65 -5.54 -0.55
C ASN A 125 0.51 -4.56 -0.51
N ARG A 126 1.57 -4.96 0.22
CA ARG A 126 2.83 -4.25 0.27
C ARG A 126 3.96 -5.18 -0.13
N LEU A 127 4.68 -4.81 -1.18
CA LEU A 127 5.82 -5.56 -1.69
C LEU A 127 7.06 -4.67 -1.65
N ALA A 128 8.10 -5.14 -0.98
CA ALA A 128 9.37 -4.43 -0.87
C ALA A 128 10.50 -5.37 -1.32
N LEU A 129 11.33 -4.88 -2.22
CA LEU A 129 12.49 -5.57 -2.75
C LEU A 129 13.69 -4.64 -2.57
N SER A 130 14.70 -5.12 -1.84
CA SER A 130 15.95 -4.41 -1.61
C SER A 130 17.11 -5.34 -1.93
N GLY A 131 18.10 -4.82 -2.64
CA GLY A 131 19.33 -5.52 -2.97
C GLY A 131 20.51 -4.56 -2.87
N ALA A 132 21.60 -5.00 -2.27
CA ALA A 132 22.84 -4.24 -2.19
C ALA A 132 24.03 -5.15 -2.47
N TYR A 133 25.04 -4.60 -3.13
CA TYR A 133 26.28 -5.27 -3.47
C TYR A 133 27.45 -4.35 -3.13
N PHE A 134 28.47 -4.91 -2.49
CA PHE A 134 29.67 -4.20 -2.07
C PHE A 134 30.88 -5.00 -2.55
N TYR A 135 31.83 -4.32 -3.17
CA TYR A 135 33.10 -4.88 -3.61
C TYR A 135 34.23 -4.00 -3.10
N GLU A 136 35.15 -4.62 -2.38
CA GLU A 136 36.32 -3.96 -1.82
C GLU A 136 37.57 -4.65 -2.37
N SER A 137 38.52 -3.85 -2.84
CA SER A 137 39.83 -4.33 -3.30
C SER A 137 40.91 -3.47 -2.68
N THR A 138 41.83 -4.11 -1.96
CA THR A 138 43.04 -3.48 -1.44
C THR A 138 44.19 -3.83 -2.38
N GLY A 139 44.80 -2.81 -2.99
CA GLY A 139 46.05 -2.97 -3.75
C GLY A 139 47.27 -2.91 -2.82
N PRO A 140 48.35 -3.65 -3.13
CA PRO A 140 49.64 -3.49 -2.46
C PRO A 140 50.33 -2.16 -2.80
#